data_AF-A0A536APQ4-F1
#
_entry.id   AF-A0A536APQ4-F1
#
_cell.length_a   1.000
_cell.length_b   1.000
_cell.length_c   1.000
_cell.angle_alpha   90.00
_cell.angle_beta   90.00
_cell.angle_gamma   90.00
#
_symmetry.space_group_name_H-M   'P 1'
#
loop_
_entity.id
_entity.type
_entity.pdbx_description
1 polymer ?
#
loop_
_entity_poly.entity_id
_entity_poly.type
_entity_poly.pdbx_seq_one_letter_code
_entity_poly.pdbx_strand_id
1 'polypeptide(L)'
;VEAGQWFEPAGRPGIARLVAQTMLRGTARRDAATWASELDALGAVARLDVGAHAAVFSAQCLGDDLGELLGLVAEAVRTPALADAEIEFVRGQTLAR
;
A
#
# COMPACT_ATOMS: atom_id res chain seq x y z
N VAL A 1 -10.77 7.70 0.75
CA VAL A 1 -10.55 8.93 -0.06
C VAL A 1 -11.19 8.75 -1.43
N GLU A 2 -11.66 9.82 -2.05
CA GLU A 2 -12.13 9.79 -3.44
C GLU A 2 -10.95 9.43 -4.35
N ALA A 3 -11.07 8.29 -5.03
CA ALA A 3 -10.03 7.69 -5.87
C ALA A 3 -10.64 6.49 -6.62
N GLY A 4 -9.82 5.63 -7.20
CA GLY A 4 -10.26 4.34 -7.74
C GLY A 4 -10.48 4.33 -9.24
N GLN A 5 -11.08 3.24 -9.71
CA GLN A 5 -11.07 2.86 -11.14
C GLN A 5 -11.73 3.92 -12.04
N TRP A 6 -12.71 4.66 -11.51
CA TRP A 6 -13.38 5.74 -12.23
C TRP A 6 -12.44 6.90 -12.60
N PHE A 7 -11.37 7.09 -11.84
CA PHE A 7 -10.41 8.17 -12.01
C PHE A 7 -9.14 7.71 -12.76
N GLU A 8 -9.13 6.48 -13.28
CA GLU A 8 -8.00 5.99 -14.06
C GLU A 8 -7.91 6.73 -15.40
N PRO A 9 -6.68 7.09 -15.85
CA PRO A 9 -6.50 7.71 -17.15
C PRO A 9 -6.82 6.72 -18.28
N ALA A 10 -7.29 7.25 -19.40
CA ALA A 10 -7.58 6.46 -20.60
C ALA A 10 -6.34 5.63 -21.02
N GLY A 11 -6.59 4.37 -21.40
CA GLY A 11 -5.53 3.45 -21.82
C GLY A 11 -4.72 2.84 -20.68
N ARG A 12 -5.08 3.05 -19.41
CA ARG A 12 -4.43 2.43 -18.25
C ARG A 12 -5.40 1.78 -17.26
N PRO A 13 -6.32 0.90 -17.73
CA PRO A 13 -7.24 0.21 -16.81
C PRO A 13 -6.47 -0.64 -15.79
N GLY A 14 -6.90 -0.60 -14.54
CA GLY A 14 -6.31 -1.37 -13.44
C GLY A 14 -5.09 -0.73 -12.77
N ILE A 15 -4.64 0.45 -13.23
CA ILE A 15 -3.49 1.16 -12.63
C ILE A 15 -3.76 1.54 -11.18
N ALA A 16 -4.99 1.88 -10.80
CA ALA A 16 -5.34 2.22 -9.42
C ALA A 16 -5.12 1.02 -8.49
N ARG A 17 -5.46 -0.19 -8.95
CA ARG A 17 -5.26 -1.42 -8.18
C ARG A 17 -3.79 -1.79 -8.07
N LEU A 18 -3.04 -1.69 -9.17
CA LEU A 18 -1.60 -1.91 -9.17
C LEU A 18 -0.91 -0.99 -8.17
N VAL A 19 -1.19 0.32 -8.24
CA VAL A 19 -0.63 1.31 -7.31
C VAL A 19 -1.02 0.99 -5.87
N ALA A 20 -2.29 0.72 -5.59
CA ALA A 20 -2.76 0.40 -4.23
C ALA A 20 -2.03 -0.81 -3.62
N GLN A 21 -1.86 -1.88 -4.40
CA GLN A 21 -1.19 -3.10 -3.96
C GLN A 21 0.33 -2.92 -3.80
N THR A 22 0.96 -2.04 -4.58
CA THR A 22 2.40 -1.76 -4.47
C THR A 22 2.73 -0.74 -3.37
N MET A 23 1.83 0.21 -3.06
CA MET A 23 2.10 1.28 -2.09
C MET A 23 2.49 0.79 -0.69
N LEU A 24 2.07 -0.42 -0.28
CA LEU A 24 2.42 -1.02 1.01
C LEU A 24 3.59 -2.00 0.94
N ARG A 25 4.40 -1.91 -0.10
CA ARG A 25 5.59 -2.75 -0.32
C ARG A 25 6.87 -1.91 -0.21
N GLY A 26 6.94 -1.11 0.86
CA GLY A 26 8.05 -0.22 1.14
C GLY A 26 7.78 1.26 0.85
N THR A 27 8.66 2.09 1.37
CA THR A 27 8.62 3.54 1.37
C THR A 27 9.94 4.10 0.85
N ALA A 28 10.03 5.41 0.65
CA ALA A 28 11.30 6.05 0.33
C ALA A 28 12.41 5.83 1.39
N ARG A 29 12.07 5.43 2.62
CA ARG A 29 13.02 5.22 3.73
C ARG A 29 13.22 3.76 4.11
N ARG A 30 12.30 2.87 3.72
CA ARG A 30 12.28 1.46 4.11
C ARG A 30 11.99 0.61 2.89
N ASP A 31 12.81 -0.40 2.63
CA ASP A 31 12.45 -1.41 1.65
C ASP A 31 11.24 -2.25 2.12
N ALA A 32 10.74 -3.12 1.23
CA ALA A 32 9.56 -3.93 1.52
C ALA A 32 9.74 -4.83 2.75
N ALA A 33 10.93 -5.41 2.94
CA ALA A 33 11.21 -6.32 4.05
C ALA A 33 11.27 -5.58 5.39
N THR A 34 11.95 -4.42 5.42
CA THR A 34 12.02 -3.57 6.62
C THR A 34 10.64 -3.05 6.98
N TRP A 35 9.88 -2.56 6.00
CA TRP A 35 8.51 -2.10 6.21
C TRP A 35 7.61 -3.19 6.81
N ALA A 36 7.67 -4.41 6.28
CA ALA A 36 6.92 -5.54 6.81
C ALA A 36 7.36 -5.91 8.24
N SER A 37 8.67 -5.95 8.50
CA SER A 37 9.21 -6.25 9.83
C SER A 37 8.79 -5.24 10.89
N GLU A 38 8.67 -3.96 10.53
CA GLU A 38 8.22 -2.90 11.44
C GLU A 38 6.73 -3.05 11.78
N LEU A 39 5.89 -3.40 10.79
CA LEU A 39 4.49 -3.73 11.06
C LEU A 39 4.37 -4.98 11.95
N ASP A 40 5.14 -6.02 11.67
CA ASP A 40 5.15 -7.26 12.46
C ASP A 40 5.59 -7.03 13.91
N ALA A 41 6.59 -6.16 14.14
CA ALA A 41 7.07 -5.79 15.47
C ALA A 41 5.98 -5.14 16.32
N LEU A 42 5.06 -4.41 15.69
CA LEU A 42 3.89 -3.78 16.34
C LEU A 42 2.66 -4.71 16.42
N GLY A 43 2.79 -5.98 15.97
CA GLY A 43 1.65 -6.88 15.79
C GLY A 43 0.58 -6.29 14.87
N ALA A 44 1.00 -5.45 13.92
CA ALA A 44 0.12 -4.64 13.12
C ALA A 44 -0.13 -5.24 11.73
N VAL A 45 -1.31 -4.94 11.18
CA VAL A 45 -1.65 -5.25 9.79
C VAL A 45 -2.10 -3.97 9.13
N ALA A 46 -1.59 -3.70 7.93
CA ALA A 46 -1.99 -2.59 7.08
C ALA A 46 -2.50 -3.10 5.72
N ARG A 47 -3.55 -2.47 5.20
CA ARG A 47 -4.12 -2.76 3.88
C ARG A 47 -4.51 -1.47 3.17
N LEU A 48 -4.37 -1.49 1.85
CA LEU A 48 -4.85 -0.43 0.97
C LEU A 48 -5.69 -1.08 -0.13
N ASP A 49 -7.00 -0.88 -0.03
CA ASP A 49 -7.98 -1.40 -0.98
C ASP A 49 -8.47 -0.28 -1.90
N VAL A 50 -8.84 -0.66 -3.12
CA VAL A 50 -9.37 0.29 -4.11
C VAL A 50 -10.53 -0.29 -4.89
N GLY A 51 -11.64 0.46 -4.89
CA GLY A 51 -12.88 0.14 -5.59
C GLY A 51 -13.09 1.03 -6.82
N ALA A 52 -14.36 1.17 -7.21
CA ALA A 52 -14.75 2.01 -8.34
C ALA A 52 -14.50 3.51 -8.08
N HIS A 53 -14.86 4.00 -6.89
CA HIS A 53 -14.89 5.44 -6.56
C HIS A 53 -14.14 5.81 -5.27
N ALA A 54 -13.49 4.84 -4.62
CA ALA A 54 -12.72 5.12 -3.43
C ALA A 54 -11.48 4.22 -3.30
N ALA A 55 -10.47 4.76 -2.63
CA ALA A 55 -9.41 3.99 -2.00
C ALA A 55 -9.54 4.09 -0.48
N VAL A 56 -9.31 2.98 0.20
CA VAL A 56 -9.44 2.85 1.66
C VAL A 56 -8.15 2.27 2.19
N PHE A 57 -7.43 3.09 2.97
CA PHE A 57 -6.36 2.60 3.81
C PHE A 57 -6.94 2.17 5.15
N SER A 58 -6.56 0.98 5.63
CA SER A 58 -6.93 0.48 6.94
C SER A 58 -5.71 -0.14 7.61
N ALA A 59 -5.59 0.06 8.92
CA ALA A 59 -4.58 -0.63 9.71
C ALA A 59 -5.10 -0.91 11.13
N GLN A 60 -4.52 -1.92 11.75
CA GLN A 60 -4.89 -2.40 13.09
C GLN A 60 -3.61 -2.78 13.84
N CYS A 61 -3.54 -2.48 15.13
CA CYS A 61 -2.44 -2.82 16.05
C CYS A 61 -2.97 -2.92 17.49
N LEU A 62 -2.09 -3.20 18.46
CA LEU A 62 -2.40 -3.05 19.87
C LEU A 62 -2.55 -1.56 20.23
N GLY A 63 -3.32 -1.25 21.28
CA GLY A 63 -3.66 0.13 21.65
C GLY A 63 -2.44 1.00 21.96
N ASP A 64 -1.44 0.43 22.63
CA ASP A 64 -0.23 1.15 23.04
C ASP A 64 0.67 1.52 21.84
N ASP A 65 0.54 0.81 20.72
CA ASP A 65 1.36 0.98 19.51
C ASP A 65 0.74 1.93 18.47
N LEU A 66 -0.45 2.49 18.75
CA LEU A 66 -1.21 3.31 17.80
C LEU A 66 -0.39 4.51 17.28
N GLY A 67 0.37 5.16 18.14
CA GLY A 67 1.19 6.31 17.76
C GLY A 67 2.28 5.94 16.75
N GLU A 68 2.94 4.81 16.95
CA GLU A 68 3.99 4.31 16.05
C GLU A 68 3.41 3.84 14.72
N LEU A 69 2.30 3.09 14.77
CA LEU A 69 1.58 2.68 13.57
C LEU A 69 1.15 3.90 12.74
N LEU A 70 0.59 4.94 13.34
CA LEU A 70 0.21 6.16 12.61
C LEU A 70 1.41 6.81 11.92
N GLY A 71 2.59 6.77 12.54
CA GLY A 71 3.84 7.24 11.95
C GLY A 71 4.23 6.45 10.71
N LEU A 72 4.22 5.12 10.80
CA LEU A 72 4.47 4.22 9.67
C LEU A 72 3.47 4.47 8.54
N VAL A 73 2.17 4.43 8.83
CA VAL A 73 1.09 4.64 7.86
C VAL A 73 1.25 5.97 7.13
N ALA A 74 1.53 7.04 7.87
CA ALA A 74 1.69 8.36 7.28
C ALA A 74 2.92 8.43 6.36
N GLU A 75 3.97 7.65 6.62
CA GLU A 75 5.10 7.52 5.71
C GLU A 75 4.73 6.74 4.44
N ALA A 76 4.09 5.57 4.57
CA ALA A 76 3.72 4.76 3.40
C ALA A 76 2.76 5.49 2.46
N VAL A 77 1.82 6.27 3.00
CA VAL A 77 0.88 7.04 2.17
C VAL A 77 1.53 8.24 1.48
N ARG A 78 2.47 8.93 2.16
CA ARG A 78 3.09 10.17 1.62
C ARG A 78 4.31 9.92 0.75
N THR A 79 5.05 8.86 1.04
CA THR A 79 6.32 8.53 0.38
C THR A 79 6.40 7.03 0.07
N PRO A 80 5.43 6.43 -0.65
CA PRO A 80 5.55 5.05 -1.09
C PRO A 80 6.75 4.92 -2.03
N ALA A 81 7.50 3.81 -1.94
CA ALA A 81 8.67 3.61 -2.81
C ALA A 81 8.25 3.41 -4.27
N LEU A 82 7.16 2.67 -4.48
CA LEU A 82 6.73 2.17 -5.79
C LEU A 82 7.91 1.58 -6.58
N ALA A 83 8.77 0.81 -5.89
CA ALA A 83 9.98 0.26 -6.48
C ALA A 83 9.65 -0.67 -7.65
N ASP A 84 10.42 -0.58 -8.74
CA ASP A 84 10.17 -1.33 -9.98
C ASP A 84 10.08 -2.85 -9.73
N ALA A 85 10.93 -3.39 -8.84
CA ALA A 85 10.90 -4.79 -8.46
C ALA A 85 9.55 -5.20 -7.83
N GLU A 86 8.98 -4.34 -6.98
CA GLU A 86 7.70 -4.60 -6.32
C GLU A 86 6.51 -4.37 -7.25
N ILE A 87 6.62 -3.43 -8.20
CA ILE A 87 5.62 -3.26 -9.27
C ILE A 87 5.54 -4.53 -10.11
N GLU A 88 6.68 -5.04 -10.58
CA GLU A 88 6.71 -6.24 -11.42
C GLU A 88 6.29 -7.49 -10.65
N PHE A 89 6.63 -7.58 -9.36
CA PHE A 89 6.12 -8.62 -8.49
C PHE A 89 4.59 -8.61 -8.40
N VAL A 90 3.98 -7.45 -8.10
CA VAL A 90 2.52 -7.30 -8.02
C VAL A 90 1.85 -7.53 -9.37
N ARG A 91 2.47 -7.08 -10.47
CA ARG A 91 1.99 -7.35 -11.84
C ARG A 91 1.92 -8.85 -12.09
N GLY A 92 2.96 -9.60 -11.74
CA GLY A 92 2.99 -11.05 -11.85
C GLY A 92 1.86 -11.73 -11.07
N GLN A 93 1.58 -11.29 -9.84
CA GLN A 93 0.47 -11.81 -9.03
C GLN A 93 -0.91 -11.49 -9.60
N THR A 94 -1.05 -10.33 -10.26
CA THR A 94 -2.33 -9.87 -10.80
C THR A 94 -2.68 -10.56 -12.12
N LEU A 95 -1.68 -10.83 -12.95
CA LEU A 95 -1.84 -11.51 -14.24
C LEU A 95 -1.83 -13.04 -14.14
N ALA A 96 -1.26 -13.60 -13.07
CA ALA A 96 -1.31 -15.03 -12.79
C ALA A 96 -2.68 -15.42 -12.23
N ARG A 97 -3.69 -15.54 -13.10
CA ARG A 97 -4.96 -16.23 -12.83
C ARG A 97 -5.51 -16.88 -14.09
#